data_AF-A0A327NDL7-F1
#
_entry.id   AF-A0A327NDL7-F1
#
_cell.length_a   1.000
_cell.length_b   1.000
_cell.length_c   1.000
_cell.angle_alpha   90.00
_cell.angle_beta   90.00
_cell.angle_gamma   90.00
#
_symmetry.space_group_name_H-M   'P 1'
#
loop_
_entity.id
_entity.type
_entity.pdbx_description
1 polymer ?
#
loop_
_entity_poly.entity_id
_entity_poly.type
_entity_poly.pdbx_seq_one_letter_code
_entity_poly.pdbx_strand_id
1 'polypeptide(L)'
;MKTITLLNWTLLVVYGMLLTYSSLTINQSGTDAAGRGMAAGYLFVGFILLAILLVINFLPFQLAQIVVFVVLLLPVASGLVHWIGQASMRIQTKQNNDGR
;
A
#
# COMPACT_ATOMS: atom_id res chain seq x y z
N MET A 1 -11.84 6.56 20.08
CA MET A 1 -10.61 7.32 19.72
C MET A 1 -9.36 6.46 19.79
N LYS A 2 -9.01 5.86 20.95
CA LYS A 2 -7.79 5.03 21.10
C LYS A 2 -7.62 3.95 20.02
N THR A 3 -8.71 3.30 19.61
CA THR A 3 -8.70 2.27 18.56
C THR A 3 -8.28 2.80 17.19
N ILE A 4 -8.76 3.98 16.79
CA ILE A 4 -8.41 4.60 15.50
C ILE A 4 -6.94 5.00 15.50
N THR A 5 -6.48 5.59 16.60
CA THR A 5 -5.07 5.94 16.76
C THR A 5 -4.17 4.70 16.68
N LEU A 6 -4.53 3.61 17.37
CA LEU A 6 -3.82 2.33 17.29
C LEU A 6 -3.78 1.78 15.86
N LEU A 7 -4.93 1.75 15.17
CA LEU A 7 -5.01 1.30 13.78
C LEU A 7 -4.15 2.14 12.84
N ASN A 8 -4.15 3.47 12.99
CA ASN A 8 -3.29 4.35 12.21
C ASN A 8 -1.81 4.04 12.44
N TRP A 9 -1.40 3.82 13.69
CA TRP A 9 -0.03 3.42 14.02
C TRP A 9 0.34 2.07 13.39
N THR A 10 -0.53 1.07 13.48
CA THR A 10 -0.31 -0.23 12.84
C THR A 10 -0.16 -0.08 11.33
N LEU A 11 -1.05 0.65 10.67
CA LEU A 11 -1.00 0.90 9.22
C LEU A 11 0.27 1.65 8.83
N LEU A 12 0.65 2.71 9.56
CA LEU A 12 1.87 3.47 9.30
C LEU A 12 3.13 2.60 9.41
N VAL A 13 3.21 1.73 10.41
CA VAL A 13 4.34 0.80 10.57
C VAL A 13 4.37 -0.21 9.44
N VAL A 14 3.23 -0.80 9.07
CA VAL A 14 3.13 -1.77 7.97
C VAL A 14 3.53 -1.13 6.64
N TYR A 15 3.03 0.07 6.33
CA TYR A 15 3.41 0.79 5.12
C TYR A 15 4.87 1.25 5.13
N GLY A 16 5.38 1.69 6.29
CA GLY A 16 6.79 2.00 6.46
C GLY A 16 7.67 0.79 6.14
N MET A 17 7.34 -0.38 6.72
CA MET A 17 8.05 -1.63 6.42
C MET A 17 7.97 -2.02 4.95
N LEU A 18 6.79 -1.90 4.31
CA LEU A 18 6.61 -2.19 2.89
C LEU A 18 7.46 -1.29 1.99
N LEU A 19 7.49 0.02 2.27
CA LEU A 19 8.31 0.98 1.53
C LEU A 19 9.80 0.73 1.74
N THR A 20 10.23 0.46 2.98
CA THR A 20 11.62 0.11 3.27
C THR A 20 12.03 -1.18 2.59
N TYR A 21 11.21 -2.23 2.66
CA TYR A 21 11.45 -3.48 1.96
C TYR A 21 11.55 -3.26 0.45
N SER A 22 10.60 -2.54 -0.14
CA SER A 22 10.59 -2.23 -1.58
C SER A 22 11.82 -1.45 -2.01
N SER A 23 12.29 -0.52 -1.17
CA SER A 23 13.54 0.22 -1.38
C SER A 23 14.77 -0.68 -1.36
N LEU A 24 14.83 -1.64 -0.44
CA LEU A 24 15.91 -2.63 -0.35
C LEU A 24 15.90 -3.59 -1.55
N THR A 25 14.73 -3.90 -2.12
CA THR A 25 14.59 -4.81 -3.26
C THR A 25 14.66 -4.15 -4.63
N ILE A 26 14.79 -2.82 -4.70
CA ILE A 26 14.73 -2.08 -5.98
C ILE A 26 15.83 -2.45 -6.98
N ASN A 27 16.96 -2.97 -6.47
CA ASN A 27 18.14 -3.32 -7.27
C ASN A 27 18.18 -4.82 -7.64
N GLN A 28 17.06 -5.55 -7.51
CA GLN A 28 17.01 -6.95 -7.92
C GLN A 28 17.22 -7.10 -9.44
N SER A 29 17.96 -8.15 -9.81
CA SER A 29 18.26 -8.51 -11.19
C SER A 29 16.97 -8.75 -11.98
N GLY A 30 16.82 -8.10 -13.15
CA GLY A 30 15.70 -8.26 -14.07
C GLY A 30 14.80 -7.02 -14.28
N THR A 31 15.09 -5.90 -13.61
CA THR A 31 14.36 -4.64 -13.83
C THR A 31 15.10 -3.75 -14.82
N ASP A 32 14.43 -3.35 -15.90
CA ASP A 32 14.97 -2.41 -16.88
C ASP A 32 15.28 -1.04 -16.25
N ALA A 33 16.27 -0.32 -16.80
CA ALA A 33 16.72 0.96 -16.27
C ALA A 33 15.58 1.99 -16.10
N ALA A 34 14.61 2.00 -17.03
CA ALA A 34 13.42 2.85 -16.96
C ALA A 34 12.46 2.43 -15.82
N GLY A 35 12.24 1.12 -15.63
CA GLY A 35 11.41 0.59 -14.56
C GLY A 35 12.00 0.89 -13.18
N ARG A 36 13.33 0.82 -13.05
CA ARG A 36 14.03 1.15 -11.80
C ARG A 36 13.91 2.63 -11.43
N GLY A 37 14.04 3.53 -12.41
CA GLY A 37 13.86 4.97 -12.20
C GLY A 37 12.43 5.31 -11.77
N MET A 38 11.43 4.68 -12.41
CA MET A 38 10.03 4.85 -12.04
C MET A 38 9.73 4.34 -10.63
N ALA A 39 10.22 3.15 -10.29
CA ALA A 39 10.06 2.57 -8.95
C ALA A 39 10.69 3.47 -7.87
N ALA A 40 11.87 4.04 -8.13
CA ALA A 40 12.55 4.94 -7.20
C ALA A 40 11.72 6.22 -6.97
N GLY A 41 11.14 6.77 -8.03
CA GLY A 41 10.24 7.93 -7.95
C GLY A 41 9.00 7.63 -7.08
N TYR A 42 8.35 6.48 -7.28
CA TYR A 42 7.21 6.09 -6.45
C TYR A 42 7.58 5.87 -5.00
N LEU A 43 8.73 5.27 -4.72
CA LEU A 43 9.20 5.08 -3.36
C LEU A 43 9.48 6.43 -2.68
N PHE A 44 10.12 7.36 -3.38
CA PHE A 44 10.40 8.69 -2.86
C PHE A 44 9.10 9.44 -2.50
N VAL A 45 8.13 9.47 -3.42
CA VAL A 45 6.81 10.08 -3.16
C VAL A 45 6.08 9.35 -2.03
N GLY A 46 6.16 8.02 -1.99
CA GLY A 46 5.58 7.19 -0.94
C GLY A 46 6.12 7.52 0.45
N PHE A 47 7.44 7.68 0.58
CA PHE A 47 8.07 8.08 1.85
C PHE A 47 7.66 9.48 2.30
N ILE A 48 7.60 10.44 1.37
CA ILE A 48 7.14 11.81 1.69
C ILE A 48 5.69 11.79 2.17
N LEU A 49 4.81 11.10 1.44
CA LEU A 49 3.40 10.99 1.81
C LEU A 49 3.22 10.34 3.18
N LEU A 50 3.96 9.26 3.45
CA LEU A 50 3.93 8.56 4.72
C LEU A 50 4.46 9.43 5.87
N ALA A 51 5.51 10.22 5.63
CA ALA A 51 6.03 11.17 6.61
C ALA A 51 5.00 12.27 6.94
N ILE A 52 4.32 12.83 5.93
CA ILE A 52 3.23 13.81 6.13
C ILE A 52 2.10 13.20 6.96
N LEU A 53 1.64 11.99 6.61
CA LEU A 53 0.59 11.30 7.35
C LEU A 53 1.00 10.99 8.80
N LEU A 54 2.27 10.66 9.03
CA LEU A 54 2.81 10.46 10.36
C LEU A 54 2.77 11.75 11.18
N VAL A 55 3.23 12.88 10.62
CA VAL A 55 3.15 14.19 11.29
C VAL A 55 1.70 14.56 11.60
N ILE A 56 0.77 14.38 10.65
CA ILE A 56 -0.65 14.65 10.87
C ILE A 56 -1.23 13.74 11.95
N ASN A 57 -0.83 12.47 12.00
CA ASN A 57 -1.30 11.51 13.02
C ASN A 57 -0.81 11.87 14.44
N PHE A 58 0.30 12.59 14.57
CA PHE A 58 0.78 13.11 15.86
C PHE A 58 -0.07 14.26 16.40
N LEU A 59 -0.89 14.93 15.58
CA LEU A 59 -1.74 16.01 16.05
C LEU A 59 -2.88 15.45 16.93
N PRO A 60 -3.19 16.09 18.08
CA PRO A 60 -4.23 15.64 19.00
C PRO A 60 -5.66 16.00 18.52
N PHE A 61 -5.87 16.20 17.22
CA PHE A 61 -7.18 16.50 16.65
C PHE A 61 -7.87 15.23 16.16
N GLN A 62 -9.12 15.02 16.57
CA GLN A 62 -9.91 13.84 16.18
C GLN A 62 -10.13 13.77 14.67
N LEU A 63 -10.35 14.92 14.02
CA LEU A 63 -10.49 15.00 12.56
C LEU A 63 -9.21 14.58 11.84
N ALA A 64 -8.03 14.97 12.34
CA ALA A 64 -6.75 14.59 11.76
C ALA A 64 -6.59 13.06 11.74
N GLN A 65 -6.93 12.39 12.86
CA GLN A 65 -6.85 10.93 12.95
C GLN A 65 -7.81 10.22 11.99
N ILE A 66 -9.03 10.75 11.81
CA ILE A 66 -10.01 10.20 10.85
C ILE A 66 -9.51 10.37 9.42
N VAL A 67 -8.98 11.54 9.06
CA VAL A 67 -8.43 11.79 7.72
C VAL A 67 -7.27 10.86 7.43
N VAL A 68 -6.32 10.70 8.36
CA VAL A 68 -5.20 9.75 8.21
C VAL A 68 -5.74 8.34 8.01
N PHE A 69 -6.72 7.91 8.82
CA PHE A 69 -7.31 6.58 8.69
C PHE A 69 -7.93 6.35 7.31
N VAL A 70 -8.76 7.29 6.84
CA VAL A 70 -9.42 7.21 5.52
C VAL A 70 -8.39 7.17 4.40
N VAL A 71 -7.36 8.01 4.45
CA VAL A 71 -6.30 8.05 3.43
C VAL A 71 -5.49 6.74 3.42
N LEU A 72 -5.17 6.18 4.59
CA LEU A 72 -4.47 4.90 4.69
C LEU A 72 -5.33 3.72 4.23
N LEU A 73 -6.66 3.83 4.30
CA LEU A 73 -7.59 2.77 3.90
C LEU A 73 -7.74 2.67 2.38
N LEU A 74 -7.55 3.76 1.64
CA LEU A 74 -7.65 3.80 0.17
C LEU A 74 -6.77 2.74 -0.53
N PRO A 75 -5.44 2.66 -0.27
CA PRO A 75 -4.60 1.64 -0.87
C PRO A 75 -4.94 0.21 -0.40
N VAL A 76 -5.45 0.02 0.82
CA VAL A 76 -5.95 -1.29 1.26
C VAL A 76 -7.15 -1.72 0.43
N ALA A 77 -8.13 -0.83 0.26
CA ALA A 77 -9.34 -1.10 -0.48
C ALA A 77 -9.05 -1.38 -1.96
N SER A 78 -8.19 -0.59 -2.60
CA SER A 78 -7.80 -0.81 -4.00
C SER A 78 -7.05 -2.15 -4.18
N GLY A 79 -6.15 -2.50 -3.25
CA GLY A 79 -5.46 -3.79 -3.24
C GLY A 79 -6.43 -4.96 -3.10
N LEU A 80 -7.42 -4.84 -2.22
CA LEU A 80 -8.46 -5.86 -2.00
C LEU A 80 -9.32 -6.08 -3.26
N VAL A 81 -9.79 -5.00 -3.88
CA VAL A 81 -10.57 -5.08 -5.13
C VAL A 81 -9.75 -5.74 -6.24
N HIS A 82 -8.48 -5.37 -6.36
CA HIS A 82 -7.59 -5.97 -7.36
C HIS A 82 -7.38 -7.47 -7.12
N TRP A 83 -7.19 -7.88 -5.87
CA TRP A 83 -7.02 -9.29 -5.49
C TRP A 83 -8.28 -10.12 -5.76
N ILE A 84 -9.47 -9.60 -5.41
CA ILE A 84 -10.75 -10.26 -5.70
C ILE A 84 -10.96 -10.42 -7.22
N GLY A 85 -10.62 -9.40 -8.00
CA GLY A 85 -10.66 -9.46 -9.46
C GLY A 85 -9.76 -10.56 -10.01
N GLN A 86 -8.51 -10.64 -9.54
CA GLN A 86 -7.58 -11.70 -9.96
C GLN A 86 -8.06 -13.10 -9.55
N ALA A 87 -8.60 -13.27 -8.35
CA ALA A 87 -9.14 -14.56 -7.90
C ALA A 87 -10.29 -15.03 -8.79
N SER A 88 -11.18 -14.10 -9.17
CA SER A 88 -12.32 -14.38 -10.05
C SER A 88 -11.86 -14.83 -11.44
N MET A 89 -10.85 -14.18 -12.03
CA MET A 89 -10.29 -14.58 -13.33
C MET A 89 -9.64 -15.96 -13.30
N ARG A 90 -8.93 -16.32 -12.21
CA ARG A 90 -8.31 -17.64 -12.05
C ARG A 90 -9.34 -18.77 -11.99
N ILE A 91 -10.53 -18.51 -11.44
CA ILE A 91 -11.61 -19.50 -11.38
C ILE A 91 -12.19 -19.74 -12.78
N GLN A 92 -12.36 -18.69 -13.59
CA GLN A 92 -12.89 -18.82 -14.96
C GLN A 92 -11.93 -19.58 -15.89
N THR A 93 -10.62 -19.32 -15.83
CA THR A 93 -9.66 -20.05 -16.67
C THR A 93 -9.59 -21.52 -16.31
N LYS A 94 -9.75 -21.88 -15.02
CA LYS A 94 -9.78 -23.29 -14.61
C LYS A 94 -11.02 -24.02 -15.14
N GLN A 95 -12.21 -23.41 -15.06
CA GLN A 95 -13.43 -24.02 -15.61
C GLN A 95 -13.43 -24.19 -17.13
N ASN A 96 -12.79 -23.27 -17.87
CA ASN A 96 -12.66 -23.39 -19.32
C ASN A 96 -11.71 -24.53 -19.76
N ASN A 97 -10.73 -24.88 -18.92
CA ASN A 97 -9.79 -25.97 -19.21
C ASN A 97 -10.34 -27.35 -18.84
N ASP A 98 -11.19 -27.45 -17.82
CA ASP A 98 -11.82 -28.73 -17.41
C ASP A 98 -13.03 -29.12 -18.28
N GLY A 99 -13.54 -28.19 -19.12
CA GLY A 99 -14.66 -28.41 -20.05
C GLY A 99 -14.25 -28.79 -21.48
N ARG A 100 -12.96 -29.03 -21.73
CA ARG A 100 -12.38 -29.51 -23.01
C ARG A 100 -11.76 -30.87 -22.82
#